data_AF-A0A956DDT8-F1
#
_entry.id   AF-A0A956DDT8-F1
#
_cell.length_a   1.000
_cell.length_b   1.000
_cell.length_c   1.000
_cell.angle_alpha   90.00
_cell.angle_beta   90.00
_cell.angle_gamma   90.00
#
_symmetry.space_group_name_H-M   'P 1'
#
loop_
_entity.id
_entity.type
_entity.pdbx_description
1 polymer ?
#
loop_
_entity_poly.entity_id
_entity_poly.type
_entity_poly.pdbx_seq_one_letter_code
_entity_poly.pdbx_strand_id
1 'polypeptide(L)' 'KVQASIQGDSVRVTGKKRDDLQECIAFLREQDFDLPLLYQNFRD' A
#
# COMPACT_ATOMS: atom_id res chain seq x y z
N LYS A 1 8.26 4.38 -8.57
CA LYS A 1 8.80 3.17 -7.88
C LYS A 1 8.50 3.26 -6.40
N VAL A 2 7.57 2.44 -5.93
CA VAL A 2 7.30 2.23 -4.50
C VAL A 2 8.13 1.05 -3.99
N GLN A 3 8.42 1.04 -2.70
CA GLN A 3 9.09 -0.05 -2.00
C GLN A 3 8.17 -0.57 -0.90
N ALA A 4 7.89 -1.86 -0.94
CA ALA A 4 7.13 -2.54 0.11
C ALA A 4 8.10 -3.18 1.12
N SER A 5 7.73 -3.13 2.39
CA SER A 5 8.43 -3.77 3.49
C SER A 5 7.42 -4.43 4.41
N ILE A 6 7.73 -5.63 4.89
CA ILE A 6 6.87 -6.38 5.81
C ILE A 6 7.28 -6.02 7.25
N GLN A 7 6.33 -5.55 8.05
CA GLN A 7 6.48 -5.19 9.45
C GLN A 7 5.54 -6.06 10.29
N GLY A 8 6.03 -7.23 10.69
CA GLY A 8 5.21 -8.25 11.35
C GLY A 8 4.03 -8.63 10.45
N ASP A 9 2.82 -8.31 10.90
CA ASP A 9 1.58 -8.63 10.21
C ASP A 9 1.09 -7.52 9.26
N SER A 10 1.86 -6.44 9.12
CA SER A 10 1.49 -5.28 8.28
C SER A 10 2.49 -5.07 7.15
N VAL A 11 2.01 -4.58 6.01
CA VAL A 11 2.86 -4.19 4.87
C VAL A 11 2.96 -2.67 4.82
N ARG A 12 4.18 -2.15 4.95
CA ARG A 12 4.47 -0.72 4.78
C ARG A 12 4.95 -0.47 3.36
N VAL A 13 4.22 0.38 2.65
CA VAL A 13 4.56 0.86 1.31
C VAL A 13 5.11 2.28 1.41
N THR A 14 6.34 2.50 0.93
CA THR A 14 7.01 3.80 0.92
C THR A 14 7.33 4.18 -0.53
N GLY A 15 7.12 5.45 -0.90
CA GLY A 15 7.37 5.93 -2.26
C GLY A 15 7.81 7.39 -2.22
N LYS A 16 8.64 7.81 -3.17
CA LYS A 16 9.06 9.22 -3.30
C LYS A 16 7.98 10.11 -3.89
N LYS A 17 7.02 9.52 -4.61
CA LYS A 17 5.92 10.22 -5.27
C LYS A 17 4.62 9.74 -4.68
N ARG A 18 3.73 10.69 -4.38
CA ARG A 18 2.39 10.40 -3.88
C ARG A 18 1.52 9.70 -4.93
N ASP A 19 1.71 10.04 -6.20
CA ASP A 19 0.98 9.41 -7.31
C ASP A 19 1.23 7.90 -7.36
N ASP A 20 2.51 7.48 -7.31
CA ASP A 20 2.89 6.07 -7.28
C ASP A 20 2.28 5.32 -6.07
N LEU A 21 2.12 5.99 -4.92
CA LEU A 21 1.48 5.41 -3.73
C LEU A 21 -0.03 5.24 -3.91
N GLN A 22 -0.70 6.23 -4.51
CA GLN A 22 -2.13 6.16 -4.79
C GLN A 22 -2.45 5.10 -5.85
N GLU A 23 -1.63 5.02 -6.90
CA GLU A 23 -1.76 4.01 -7.97
C GLU A 23 -1.60 2.59 -7.40
N CYS A 24 -0.65 2.38 -6.49
CA CYS A 24 -0.46 1.09 -5.83
C CYS A 24 -1.67 0.70 -4.95
N ILE A 25 -2.29 1.67 -4.27
CA ILE A 25 -3.51 1.42 -3.47
C ILE A 25 -4.70 1.12 -4.37
N ALA A 26 -4.86 1.83 -5.49
CA ALA A 26 -5.90 1.56 -6.47
C ALA A 26 -5.77 0.13 -7.02
N PHE A 27 -4.55 -0.25 -7.42
CA PHE A 27 -4.25 -1.61 -7.87
C PHE A 27 -4.61 -2.65 -6.80
N LEU A 28 -4.23 -2.45 -5.54
CA LEU A 28 -4.55 -3.38 -4.45
C LEU A 28 -6.04 -3.44 -4.10
N ARG A 29 -6.83 -2.40 -4.42
CA ARG A 29 -8.28 -2.42 -4.25
C ARG A 29 -9.01 -3.14 -5.39
N GLU A 30 -8.42 -3.16 -6.58
CA GLU A 30 -8.95 -3.89 -7.73
C GLU A 30 -8.64 -5.39 -7.66
N GLN A 31 -7.58 -5.78 -6.94
CA GLN A 31 -7.28 -7.18 -6.68
C GLN A 31 -8.25 -7.75 -5.64
N ASP A 32 -8.87 -8.89 -5.96
CA ASP A 32 -9.72 -9.63 -5.03
C ASP A 32 -8.84 -10.35 -4.01
N PHE A 33 -8.70 -9.74 -2.84
CA PHE A 33 -8.12 -10.40 -1.68
C PHE A 33 -9.25 -10.99 -0.84
N ASP A 34 -9.12 -12.27 -0.46
CA ASP A 34 -10.06 -12.98 0.44
C ASP A 34 -10.14 -12.37 1.86
N LEU A 35 -9.39 -11.28 2.11
CA LEU A 35 -9.26 -10.61 3.39
C LEU A 35 -9.43 -9.10 3.20
N PRO A 36 -10.17 -8.41 4.08
CA PRO A 36 -10.33 -6.97 3.99
C PRO A 36 -9.00 -6.26 4.26
N LEU A 37 -8.44 -5.61 3.24
CA LEU A 37 -7.22 -4.81 3.38
C LEU A 37 -7.53 -3.43 3.98
N LEU A 38 -6.82 -3.09 5.06
CA LEU A 38 -6.88 -1.78 5.70
C LEU A 38 -5.69 -0.92 5.27
N TYR A 39 -5.99 0.19 4.61
CA TYR A 39 -5.00 1.20 4.22
C TYR A 39 -4.95 2.30 5.29
N GLN A 40 -3.93 2.27 6.14
CA GLN A 40 -3.80 3.14 7.30
C GLN A 40 -2.38 3.71 7.44
N ASN A 41 -2.22 4.74 8.30
CA ASN A 41 -0.93 5.35 8.63
C ASN A 41 -0.22 6.03 7.42
N PHE A 42 -0.96 6.87 6.69
CA PHE A 42 -0.43 7.75 5.66
C PHE A 42 0.54 8.76 6.28
N ARG A 43 1.76 8.84 5.72
CA ARG A 43 2.83 9.75 6.16
C ARG A 43 3.42 10.46 4.96
N ASP A 44 3.81 11.72 5.14
CA ASP A 44 4.60 12.51 4.18
C ASP A 44 6.08 12.10 4.18
#